data_AF-A0AAE0T2I7-F1
#
_entry.id   AF-A0AAE0T2I7-F1
#
_cell.length_a   1.000
_cell.length_b   1.000
_cell.length_c   1.000
_cell.angle_alpha   90.00
_cell.angle_beta   90.00
_cell.angle_gamma   90.00
#
_symmetry.space_group_name_H-M   'P 1'
#
loop_
_entity.id
_entity.type
_entity.pdbx_description
1 polymer ?
#
loop_
_entity_poly.entity_id
_entity_poly.type
_entity_poly.pdbx_seq_one_letter_code
_entity_poly.pdbx_strand_id
1 'polypeptide(L)'
;MLERLKSAQNSKVPVSGLWIQDWAGVLKTSFGSRLFWNWQWNSTRYPELNSTIADLKKEGIRVLAYINPYLNIEGSIFQGVKDKGYFVMNSSGQPYISDFGEFYCVTVDFTNPASYEWYKG
;
A
#
# COMPACT_ATOMS: atom_id res chain seq x y z
N MET A 1 13.69 0.53 -9.15
CA MET A 1 12.92 1.60 -9.86
C MET A 1 13.83 2.54 -10.66
N LEU A 2 14.90 3.08 -10.06
CA LEU A 2 15.72 4.14 -10.67
C LEU A 2 16.47 3.69 -11.92
N GLU A 3 16.91 2.43 -12.00
CA GLU A 3 17.55 1.90 -13.21
C GLU A 3 16.63 1.93 -14.43
N ARG A 4 15.35 1.59 -14.25
CA ARG A 4 14.34 1.66 -15.32
C ARG A 4 14.05 3.09 -15.71
N LEU A 5 14.02 4.02 -14.74
CA LEU A 5 13.90 5.45 -15.03
C LEU A 5 15.09 5.93 -15.89
N LYS A 6 16.32 5.63 -15.48
CA LYS A 6 17.54 6.01 -16.21
C LYS A 6 17.53 5.44 -17.63
N SER A 7 17.12 4.19 -17.80
CA SER A 7 16.99 3.56 -19.12
C SER A 7 15.98 4.29 -20.02
N ALA A 8 14.83 4.70 -19.48
CA ALA A 8 13.84 5.50 -20.20
C ALA A 8 14.38 6.88 -20.59
N GLN A 9 15.03 7.58 -19.65
CA GLN A 9 15.64 8.89 -19.89
C GLN A 9 16.75 8.83 -20.94
N ASN A 10 17.63 7.82 -20.89
CA ASN A 10 18.68 7.59 -21.89
C ASN A 10 18.09 7.33 -23.29
N SER A 11 16.88 6.77 -23.34
CA SER A 11 16.13 6.54 -24.58
C SER A 11 15.29 7.76 -25.00
N LYS A 12 15.48 8.92 -24.34
CA LYS A 12 14.75 10.18 -24.58
C LYS A 12 13.23 10.05 -24.41
N VAL A 13 12.77 9.09 -23.61
CA VAL A 13 11.35 8.95 -23.27
C VAL A 13 10.98 10.06 -22.28
N PRO A 14 9.95 10.87 -22.54
CA PRO A 14 9.47 11.84 -21.56
C PRO A 14 8.81 11.09 -20.39
N VAL A 15 9.31 11.30 -19.18
CA VAL A 15 8.79 10.65 -17.96
C VAL A 15 8.25 11.72 -17.00
N SER A 16 6.96 11.66 -16.70
CA SER A 16 6.29 12.55 -15.74
C SER A 16 6.19 11.93 -14.34
N GLY A 17 6.29 10.61 -14.24
CA GLY A 17 6.22 9.94 -12.95
C GLY A 17 6.63 8.48 -12.94
N LEU A 18 6.91 7.99 -11.74
CA LEU A 18 7.15 6.59 -11.42
C LEU A 18 6.04 6.09 -10.51
N TRP A 19 5.33 5.06 -10.94
CA TRP A 19 4.35 4.37 -10.12
C TRP A 19 4.97 3.12 -9.50
N ILE A 20 4.95 3.03 -8.18
CA ILE A 20 5.52 1.93 -7.39
C ILE A 20 4.44 1.30 -6.50
N GLN A 21 3.62 0.44 -7.10
CA GLN A 21 2.53 -0.22 -6.37
C GLN A 21 2.99 -1.06 -5.16
N ASP A 22 4.22 -1.54 -5.21
CA ASP A 22 4.89 -2.34 -4.19
C ASP A 22 5.58 -1.51 -3.10
N TRP A 23 5.31 -0.20 -3.02
CA TRP A 23 5.85 0.69 -1.97
C TRP A 23 5.58 0.19 -0.53
N ALA A 24 4.46 -0.50 -0.33
CA ALA A 24 4.03 -1.11 0.92
C ALA A 24 4.62 -2.51 1.17
N GLY A 25 5.36 -3.05 0.21
CA GLY A 25 5.93 -4.39 0.24
C GLY A 25 5.22 -5.38 -0.68
N VAL A 26 5.73 -6.59 -0.70
CA VAL A 26 5.28 -7.67 -1.59
C VAL A 26 4.92 -8.92 -0.80
N LEU A 27 3.99 -9.69 -1.34
CA LEU A 27 3.60 -11.00 -0.86
C LEU A 27 3.78 -12.00 -2.01
N LYS A 28 4.29 -13.21 -1.72
CA LYS A 28 4.40 -14.29 -2.70
C LYS A 28 3.21 -15.23 -2.55
N THR A 29 2.54 -15.50 -3.67
CA THR A 29 1.40 -16.42 -3.78
C THR A 29 1.61 -17.32 -5.00
N SER A 30 0.84 -18.39 -5.17
CA SER A 30 0.88 -19.22 -6.38
C SER A 30 0.52 -18.44 -7.65
N PHE A 31 -0.32 -17.40 -7.53
CA PHE A 31 -0.64 -16.47 -8.61
C PHE A 31 0.56 -15.59 -9.02
N GLY A 32 1.56 -15.46 -8.15
CA GLY A 32 2.78 -14.70 -8.38
C GLY A 32 3.08 -13.68 -7.28
N SER A 33 3.84 -12.65 -7.63
CA SER A 33 4.16 -11.53 -6.74
C SER A 33 2.97 -10.57 -6.64
N ARG A 34 2.36 -10.53 -5.46
CA ARG A 34 1.29 -9.60 -5.11
C ARG A 34 1.80 -8.55 -4.11
N LEU A 35 0.93 -7.61 -3.74
CA LEU A 35 1.26 -6.52 -2.83
C LEU A 35 0.93 -6.92 -1.39
N PHE A 36 1.77 -6.51 -0.44
CA PHE A 36 1.45 -6.66 0.98
C PHE A 36 0.55 -5.51 1.40
N TRP A 37 -0.74 -5.80 1.68
CA TRP A 37 -1.76 -4.78 1.97
C TRP A 37 -1.64 -4.22 3.38
N ASN A 38 -0.59 -3.45 3.60
CA ASN A 38 -0.29 -2.73 4.84
C ASN A 38 0.25 -1.36 4.43
N TRP A 39 -0.65 -0.40 4.20
CA TRP A 39 -0.45 0.89 3.50
C TRP A 39 0.47 1.90 4.21
N GLN A 40 1.69 1.47 4.50
CA GLN A 40 2.78 2.27 5.01
C GLN A 40 4.04 1.97 4.20
N TRP A 41 4.96 2.93 4.18
CA TRP A 41 6.21 2.78 3.47
C TRP A 41 7.02 1.59 4.01
N ASN A 42 7.36 0.66 3.14
CA ASN A 42 8.28 -0.43 3.44
C ASN A 42 9.73 0.02 3.21
N SER A 43 10.40 0.46 4.28
CA SER A 43 11.77 0.97 4.25
C SER A 43 12.82 -0.09 3.93
N THR A 44 12.54 -1.37 4.17
CA THR A 44 13.41 -2.48 3.75
C THR A 44 13.44 -2.61 2.23
N ARG A 45 12.28 -2.45 1.57
CA ARG A 45 12.16 -2.56 0.12
C ARG A 45 12.61 -1.29 -0.60
N TYR A 46 12.22 -0.14 -0.07
CA TYR A 46 12.58 1.17 -0.60
C TYR A 46 13.33 1.97 0.46
N PRO A 47 14.61 1.69 0.70
CA PRO A 47 15.40 2.50 1.61
C PRO A 47 15.44 3.95 1.10
N GLU A 48 15.33 4.91 2.02
CA GLU A 48 15.44 6.35 1.72
C GLU A 48 14.45 6.84 0.65
N LEU A 49 13.24 6.26 0.61
CA LEU A 49 12.23 6.65 -0.38
C LEU A 49 11.86 8.13 -0.28
N ASN A 50 11.86 8.70 0.93
CA ASN A 50 11.59 10.10 1.18
C ASN A 50 12.59 11.04 0.47
N SER A 51 13.90 10.80 0.56
CA SER A 51 14.90 11.60 -0.16
C SER A 51 14.81 11.36 -1.66
N THR A 52 14.61 10.10 -2.09
CA THR A 52 14.42 9.75 -3.50
C THR A 52 13.24 10.50 -4.13
N ILE A 53 12.10 10.59 -3.44
CA ILE A 53 10.94 11.37 -3.90
C ILE A 53 11.30 12.85 -4.03
N ALA A 54 12.03 13.41 -3.05
CA ALA A 54 12.42 14.81 -3.08
C ALA A 54 13.35 15.13 -4.26
N ASP A 55 14.28 14.24 -4.58
CA ASP A 55 15.19 14.41 -5.71
C ASP A 55 14.47 14.28 -7.05
N LEU A 56 13.63 13.26 -7.22
CA LEU A 56 12.82 13.11 -8.43
C LEU A 56 11.89 14.31 -8.67
N LYS A 57 11.34 14.90 -7.61
CA LYS A 57 10.51 16.10 -7.72
C LYS A 57 11.28 17.30 -8.27
N LYS A 58 12.57 17.46 -7.95
CA LYS A 58 13.43 18.51 -8.52
C LYS A 58 13.63 18.31 -10.03
N GLU A 59 13.61 17.07 -10.49
CA GLU A 59 13.66 16.69 -11.90
C GLU A 59 12.28 16.77 -12.60
N GLY A 60 11.23 17.20 -11.91
CA GLY A 60 9.87 17.27 -12.46
C GLY A 60 9.12 15.93 -12.49
N ILE A 61 9.67 14.89 -11.87
CA ILE A 61 9.13 13.53 -11.85
C ILE A 61 8.37 13.29 -10.55
N ARG A 62 7.10 12.85 -10.65
CA ARG A 62 6.28 12.50 -9.48
C ARG A 62 6.38 11.02 -9.13
N VAL A 63 6.28 10.68 -7.85
CA VAL A 63 6.17 9.29 -7.42
C VAL A 63 4.72 9.02 -7.01
N LEU A 64 4.16 7.94 -7.54
CA LEU A 64 2.81 7.47 -7.26
C LEU A 64 2.87 6.16 -6.50
N ALA A 65 1.98 6.00 -5.53
CA ALA A 65 1.86 4.81 -4.69
C ALA A 65 0.59 4.03 -5.02
N TYR A 66 0.26 3.03 -4.19
CA TYR A 66 -0.97 2.25 -4.29
C TYR A 66 -1.61 2.08 -2.92
N ILE A 67 -2.94 2.12 -2.87
CA ILE A 67 -3.73 1.88 -1.66
C ILE A 67 -5.10 1.34 -2.07
N ASN A 68 -5.71 0.50 -1.23
CA ASN A 68 -7.07 -0.03 -1.42
C ASN A 68 -7.75 -0.23 -0.05
N PRO A 69 -9.09 -0.37 0.03
CA PRO A 69 -9.82 -0.31 1.30
C PRO A 69 -9.72 -1.56 2.18
N TYR A 70 -8.73 -2.42 1.92
CA TYR A 70 -8.48 -3.65 2.65
C TYR A 70 -7.16 -3.57 3.41
N LEU A 71 -7.05 -4.34 4.49
CA LEU A 71 -5.81 -4.52 5.24
C LEU A 71 -5.54 -6.00 5.49
N ASN A 72 -4.30 -6.41 5.23
CA ASN A 72 -3.80 -7.74 5.55
C ASN A 72 -3.77 -7.92 7.07
N ILE A 73 -4.29 -9.05 7.56
CA ILE A 73 -4.39 -9.33 8.99
C ILE A 73 -3.03 -9.52 9.69
N GLU A 74 -1.96 -9.79 8.92
CA GLU A 74 -0.59 -9.86 9.43
C GLU A 74 0.09 -8.48 9.46
N GLY A 75 -0.53 -7.46 8.84
CA GLY A 75 -0.02 -6.11 8.77
C GLY A 75 -0.08 -5.37 10.11
N SER A 76 0.96 -4.57 10.39
CA SER A 76 1.04 -3.79 11.63
C SER A 76 -0.08 -2.76 11.76
N ILE A 77 -0.58 -2.21 10.65
CA ILE A 77 -1.72 -1.27 10.68
C ILE A 77 -2.96 -1.97 11.22
N PHE A 78 -3.31 -3.16 10.69
CA PHE A 78 -4.44 -3.92 11.19
C PHE A 78 -4.28 -4.25 12.67
N GLN A 79 -3.11 -4.77 13.08
CA GLN A 79 -2.86 -5.14 14.47
C GLN A 79 -2.99 -3.94 15.43
N GLY A 80 -2.62 -2.73 14.98
CA GLY A 80 -2.72 -1.51 15.78
C GLY A 80 -4.14 -0.95 15.96
N VAL A 81 -5.11 -1.37 15.14
CA VAL A 81 -6.48 -0.81 15.18
C VAL A 81 -7.60 -1.86 15.21
N LYS A 82 -7.27 -3.16 15.30
CA LYS A 82 -8.25 -4.26 15.31
C LYS A 82 -9.37 -4.11 16.36
N ASP A 83 -9.07 -3.49 17.49
CA ASP A 83 -10.02 -3.32 18.59
C ASP A 83 -10.80 -2.00 18.52
N LYS A 84 -10.59 -1.16 17.49
CA LYS A 84 -11.24 0.16 17.34
C LYS A 84 -12.62 0.14 16.69
N GLY A 85 -13.09 -1.03 16.24
CA GLY A 85 -14.37 -1.13 15.53
C GLY A 85 -14.36 -0.51 14.13
N TYR A 86 -13.19 -0.44 13.47
CA TYR A 86 -13.03 0.21 12.16
C TYR A 86 -13.29 -0.68 10.95
N PHE A 87 -13.60 -1.95 11.18
CA PHE A 87 -13.73 -2.95 10.14
C PHE A 87 -15.18 -3.42 10.02
N VAL A 88 -15.55 -3.87 8.82
CA VAL A 88 -16.81 -4.60 8.62
C VAL A 88 -16.79 -5.81 9.56
N MET A 89 -17.86 -5.97 10.34
CA MET A 89 -17.98 -7.06 11.33
C MET A 89 -18.85 -8.19 10.80
N ASN A 90 -18.57 -9.42 11.24
CA ASN A 90 -19.45 -10.55 11.05
C ASN A 90 -20.57 -10.58 12.11
N SER A 91 -21.49 -11.54 12.00
CA SER A 91 -22.62 -11.70 12.94
C SER A 91 -22.22 -11.99 14.39
N SER A 92 -20.97 -12.41 14.63
CA SER A 92 -20.42 -12.65 15.97
C SER A 92 -19.71 -11.43 16.54
N GLY A 93 -19.76 -10.28 15.86
CA GLY A 93 -19.12 -9.03 16.29
C GLY A 93 -17.59 -9.03 16.12
N GLN A 94 -17.03 -9.94 15.33
CA GLN A 94 -15.59 -9.98 15.02
C GLN A 94 -15.33 -9.37 13.64
N PRO A 95 -14.13 -8.83 13.36
CA PRO A 95 -13.79 -8.37 12.02
C PRO A 95 -14.04 -9.46 10.97
N TYR A 96 -14.72 -9.10 9.88
CA TYR A 96 -14.99 -9.99 8.76
C TYR A 96 -13.69 -10.19 7.97
N ILE A 97 -13.19 -11.42 7.97
CA ILE A 97 -11.95 -11.81 7.28
C ILE A 97 -12.31 -12.45 5.94
N SER A 98 -11.82 -11.85 4.86
CA SER A 98 -11.95 -12.35 3.49
C SER A 98 -10.65 -12.97 3.00
N ASP A 99 -10.75 -14.12 2.35
CA ASP A 99 -9.65 -14.70 1.58
C ASP A 99 -9.55 -14.00 0.21
N PHE A 100 -8.39 -13.46 -0.10
CA PHE A 100 -8.08 -12.81 -1.37
C PHE A 100 -7.23 -13.69 -2.30
N GLY A 101 -7.12 -14.99 -2.00
CA GLY A 101 -6.28 -15.96 -2.70
C GLY A 101 -4.92 -16.06 -2.02
N GLU A 102 -4.85 -16.91 -0.98
CA GLU A 102 -3.66 -17.24 -0.18
C GLU A 102 -3.21 -16.15 0.81
N PHE A 103 -4.05 -15.14 1.05
CA PHE A 103 -3.89 -14.22 2.17
C PHE A 103 -5.23 -13.63 2.59
N TYR A 104 -5.27 -13.23 3.84
CA TYR A 104 -6.50 -12.86 4.53
C TYR A 104 -6.49 -11.36 4.85
N CYS A 105 -7.61 -10.71 4.59
CA CYS A 105 -7.75 -9.28 4.81
C CYS A 105 -9.09 -8.92 5.46
N VAL A 106 -9.12 -7.78 6.12
CA VAL A 106 -10.34 -7.12 6.58
C VAL A 106 -10.68 -5.96 5.67
N THR A 107 -11.96 -5.60 5.61
CA THR A 107 -12.46 -4.42 4.88
C THR A 107 -12.70 -3.29 5.88
N VAL A 108 -12.18 -2.10 5.58
CA VAL A 108 -12.47 -0.91 6.37
C VAL A 108 -13.95 -0.53 6.19
N ASP A 109 -14.64 -0.31 7.29
CA ASP A 109 -16.04 0.12 7.26
C ASP A 109 -16.12 1.63 7.04
N PHE A 110 -16.30 2.07 5.80
CA PHE A 110 -16.45 3.50 5.50
C PHE A 110 -17.83 4.07 5.83
N THR A 111 -18.78 3.26 6.30
CA THR A 111 -20.07 3.77 6.80
C THR A 111 -19.94 4.32 8.22
N ASN A 112 -18.92 3.87 8.96
CA ASN A 112 -18.52 4.44 10.24
C ASN A 112 -17.66 5.71 10.00
N PRO A 113 -18.11 6.91 10.44
CA PRO A 113 -17.36 8.14 10.22
C PRO A 113 -15.96 8.12 10.86
N ALA A 114 -15.77 7.42 11.97
CA ALA A 114 -14.48 7.36 12.66
C ALA A 114 -13.42 6.59 11.85
N SER A 115 -13.80 5.48 11.22
CA SER A 115 -12.92 4.73 10.32
C SER A 115 -12.68 5.44 9.00
N TYR A 116 -13.69 6.14 8.46
CA TYR A 116 -13.49 6.99 7.28
C TYR A 116 -12.43 8.08 7.54
N GLU A 117 -12.58 8.83 8.63
CA GLU A 117 -11.64 9.90 8.98
C GLU A 117 -10.25 9.34 9.28
N TRP A 118 -10.17 8.21 10.01
CA TRP A 118 -8.89 7.54 10.27
C TRP A 118 -8.19 7.10 8.97
N TYR A 119 -8.94 6.55 8.02
CA TYR A 119 -8.36 6.03 6.78
C TYR A 119 -7.93 7.13 5.81
N LYS A 120 -8.62 8.28 5.83
CA LYS A 120 -8.28 9.46 5.04
C LYS A 120 -6.91 10.05 5.39
N GLY A 121 -6.49 9.90 6.65
CA GLY A 121 -5.25 10.46 7.18
C GLY A 121 -5.42 11.86 7.76
#